data_AF-A0A2V8EC44-F1
#
_entry.id   AF-A0A2V8EC44-F1
#
_cell.length_a   1.000
_cell.length_b   1.000
_cell.length_c   1.000
_cell.angle_alpha   90.00
_cell.angle_beta   90.00
_cell.angle_gamma   90.00
#
_symmetry.space_group_name_H-M   'P 1'
#
loop_
_entity.id
_entity.type
_entity.pdbx_description
1 polymer ?
#
loop_
_entity_poly.entity_id
_entity_poly.type
_entity_poly.pdbx_seq_one_letter_code
_entity_poly.pdbx_strand_id
1 'polypeptide(L)'
;MQTPTIMIAGPAGARAVNTVDMMRAIPERREMLQSLGCRRTTLAGLDETPLDGRYTLARAEWRWDFEPAGAPPSHLTLPSTFIVDRSGEAPVIVVYVMHQDLTAVLRKK
;
A
#
# COMPACT_ATOMS: atom_id res chain seq x y z
N MET A 1 -21.79 6.66 14.99
CA MET A 1 -20.79 5.58 14.94
C MET A 1 -19.45 6.22 14.58
N GLN A 2 -18.39 6.01 15.35
CA GLN A 2 -17.05 6.50 14.98
C GLN A 2 -16.54 5.72 13.77
N THR A 3 -16.03 6.43 12.77
CA THR A 3 -15.38 5.79 11.62
C THR A 3 -14.06 5.18 12.07
N PRO A 4 -13.77 3.91 11.74
CA PRO A 4 -12.48 3.30 12.05
C PRO A 4 -11.34 4.16 11.50
N THR A 5 -10.27 4.25 12.27
CA THR A 5 -9.09 5.04 11.93
C THR A 5 -7.92 4.09 11.72
N ILE A 6 -7.15 4.34 10.67
CA ILE A 6 -5.91 3.63 10.35
C ILE A 6 -4.74 4.62 10.46
N MET A 7 -3.61 4.15 10.98
CA MET A 7 -2.37 4.92 10.94
C MET A 7 -1.65 4.66 9.62
N ILE A 8 -1.42 5.71 8.83
CA ILE A 8 -0.58 5.65 7.64
C ILE A 8 0.75 6.32 7.95
N ALA A 9 1.85 5.64 7.67
CA ALA A 9 3.20 6.17 7.80
C ALA A 9 3.97 6.04 6.49
N GLY A 10 4.89 6.97 6.25
CA GLY A 10 5.84 6.90 5.15
C GLY A 10 6.87 8.03 5.23
N PRO A 11 7.60 8.34 4.14
CA PRO A 11 8.65 9.35 4.17
C PRO A 11 8.19 10.76 4.58
N ALA A 12 6.90 11.07 4.39
CA ALA A 12 6.28 12.32 4.83
C ALA A 12 5.84 12.33 6.31
N GLY A 13 6.14 11.27 7.08
CA GLY A 13 5.72 11.10 8.47
C GLY A 13 4.52 10.17 8.65
N ALA A 14 3.97 10.15 9.85
CA ALA A 14 2.82 9.33 10.24
C ALA A 14 1.58 10.20 10.50
N ARG A 15 0.42 9.72 10.07
CA ARG A 15 -0.88 10.35 10.33
C ARG A 15 -1.98 9.33 10.52
N ALA A 16 -2.91 9.64 11.40
CA ALA A 16 -4.17 8.94 11.52
C ALA A 16 -5.11 9.41 10.40
N VAL A 17 -5.72 8.47 9.67
CA VAL A 17 -6.74 8.78 8.65
C VAL A 17 -7.98 7.94 8.91
N ASN A 18 -9.16 8.49 8.67
CA ASN A 18 -10.37 7.69 8.71
C ASN A 18 -10.43 6.77 7.48
N THR A 19 -11.05 5.60 7.63
CA THR A 19 -11.13 4.60 6.55
C THR A 19 -11.92 5.08 5.33
N VAL A 20 -12.89 5.97 5.50
CA VAL A 20 -13.69 6.53 4.39
C VAL A 20 -12.82 7.34 3.44
N ASP A 21 -11.98 8.23 3.97
CA ASP A 21 -11.08 9.07 3.18
C ASP A 21 -9.98 8.23 2.53
N MET A 22 -9.49 7.19 3.22
CA MET A 22 -8.57 6.23 2.60
C MET A 22 -9.20 5.52 1.41
N MET A 23 -10.45 5.05 1.54
CA MET A 23 -11.16 4.36 0.46
C MET A 23 -11.41 5.29 -0.74
N ARG A 24 -11.68 6.58 -0.49
CA ARG A 24 -11.84 7.59 -1.55
C ARG A 24 -10.55 7.85 -2.33
N ALA A 25 -9.39 7.70 -1.70
CA ALA A 25 -8.10 7.92 -2.37
C ALA A 25 -7.64 6.73 -3.25
N ILE A 26 -8.28 5.55 -3.13
CA ILE A 26 -7.87 4.35 -3.88
C ILE A 26 -8.12 4.52 -5.40
N PRO A 27 -9.31 4.95 -5.87
CA PRO A 27 -9.55 5.19 -7.28
C PRO A 27 -8.57 6.21 -7.90
N GLU A 28 -8.35 7.35 -7.23
CA GLU A 28 -7.42 8.39 -7.70
C GLU A 28 -6.00 7.82 -7.86
N ARG A 29 -5.54 7.01 -6.89
CA ARG A 29 -4.23 6.36 -6.96
C ARG A 29 -4.16 5.35 -8.11
N ARG A 30 -5.25 4.61 -8.37
CA ARG A 30 -5.32 3.67 -9.50
C ARG A 30 -5.24 4.41 -10.83
N GLU A 31 -6.00 5.48 -11.01
CA GLU A 31 -6.00 6.29 -12.23
C GLU A 31 -4.64 6.93 -12.49
N MET A 32 -4.00 7.49 -11.46
CA MET A 32 -2.64 8.01 -11.54
C MET A 32 -1.64 6.94 -12.01
N LEU A 33 -1.75 5.71 -11.51
CA LEU A 33 -0.85 4.63 -11.95
C LEU A 33 -1.12 4.20 -13.39
N GLN A 34 -2.38 4.12 -13.78
CA GLN A 34 -2.77 3.79 -15.14
C GLN A 34 -2.30 4.84 -16.15
N SER A 35 -2.37 6.13 -15.81
CA SER A 35 -1.87 7.22 -16.68
C SER A 35 -0.35 7.17 -16.88
N LEU A 36 0.38 6.60 -15.91
CA LEU A 36 1.82 6.34 -15.99
C LEU A 36 2.15 5.00 -16.68
N GLY A 37 1.15 4.30 -17.22
CA GLY A 37 1.31 3.03 -17.92
C GLY A 37 1.34 1.80 -17.03
N CYS A 38 1.01 1.89 -15.74
CA CYS A 38 0.90 0.71 -14.88
C CYS A 38 -0.26 -0.17 -15.35
N ARG A 39 0.05 -1.42 -15.70
CA ARG A 39 -0.94 -2.41 -16.17
C ARG A 39 -1.32 -3.39 -15.08
N ARG A 40 -0.38 -3.70 -14.18
CA ARG A 40 -0.56 -4.74 -13.18
C ARG A 40 0.14 -4.39 -11.88
N THR A 41 -0.53 -4.69 -10.78
CA THR A 41 0.05 -4.72 -9.44
C THR A 41 -0.19 -6.10 -8.86
N THR A 42 0.87 -6.78 -8.44
CA THR A 42 0.82 -8.12 -7.84
C THR A 42 1.50 -8.13 -6.50
N LEU A 43 0.96 -8.92 -5.57
CA LEU A 43 1.64 -9.29 -4.35
C LEU A 43 2.71 -10.32 -4.72
N ALA A 44 3.98 -9.93 -4.67
CA ALA A 44 5.13 -10.75 -5.02
C ALA A 44 5.66 -11.54 -3.81
N GLY A 45 5.47 -11.00 -2.60
CA GLY A 45 5.90 -11.65 -1.36
C GLY A 45 5.05 -11.18 -0.19
N LEU A 46 4.87 -12.07 0.79
CA LEU A 46 4.19 -11.81 2.04
C LEU A 46 4.87 -12.60 3.16
N ASP A 47 5.34 -11.89 4.18
CA ASP A 47 5.89 -12.45 5.41
C ASP A 47 5.04 -11.99 6.59
N GLU A 48 4.53 -12.95 7.38
CA GLU A 48 3.66 -12.69 8.52
C GLU A 48 4.40 -13.03 9.82
N THR A 49 4.48 -12.06 10.72
CA THR A 49 5.03 -12.22 12.07
C THR A 49 3.91 -11.92 13.09
N PRO A 50 3.41 -12.91 13.86
CA PRO A 50 2.52 -12.64 14.98
C PRO A 50 3.20 -11.69 15.98
N LEU A 51 2.51 -10.63 16.39
CA LEU A 51 2.99 -9.72 17.43
C LEU A 51 2.47 -10.14 18.81
N ASP A 52 1.21 -10.55 18.86
CA ASP A 52 0.54 -11.12 20.02
C ASP A 52 -0.67 -11.96 19.56
N GLY A 53 -1.59 -12.30 20.49
CA GLY A 53 -2.80 -13.07 20.18
C GLY A 53 -3.85 -12.33 19.33
N ARG A 54 -3.65 -11.04 19.03
CA ARG A 54 -4.59 -10.17 18.31
C ARG A 54 -3.99 -9.61 17.02
N TYR A 55 -2.71 -9.24 17.02
CA TYR A 55 -2.08 -8.50 15.95
C TYR A 55 -1.04 -9.33 15.20
N THR A 56 -0.98 -9.14 13.89
CA THR A 56 0.06 -9.68 13.01
C THR A 56 0.73 -8.54 12.27
N LEU A 57 2.06 -8.53 12.25
CA LEU A 57 2.84 -7.69 11.35
C LEU A 57 2.99 -8.42 10.02
N ALA A 58 2.58 -7.79 8.93
CA ALA A 58 2.71 -8.34 7.58
C ALA A 58 3.66 -7.46 6.77
N ARG A 59 4.75 -8.03 6.25
CA ARG A 59 5.64 -7.38 5.28
C ARG A 59 5.25 -7.88 3.89
N ALA A 60 4.83 -6.96 3.04
CA ALA A 60 4.42 -7.25 1.69
C ALA A 60 5.42 -6.68 0.69
N GLU A 61 5.72 -7.43 -0.35
CA GLU A 61 6.43 -6.94 -1.53
C GLU A 61 5.44 -6.86 -2.68
N TRP A 62 5.35 -5.68 -3.30
CA TRP A 62 4.44 -5.43 -4.41
C TRP A 62 5.23 -5.25 -5.68
N ARG A 63 4.95 -6.07 -6.70
CA ARG A 63 5.50 -5.89 -8.04
C ARG A 63 4.52 -5.14 -8.92
N TRP A 64 5.00 -4.07 -9.53
CA TRP A 64 4.22 -3.19 -10.38
C TRP A 64 4.80 -3.23 -11.79
N ASP A 65 4.01 -3.68 -12.75
CA ASP A 65 4.40 -3.81 -14.16
C ASP A 65 3.84 -2.63 -14.97
N PHE A 66 4.71 -1.99 -15.75
CA PHE A 66 4.40 -0.81 -16.55
C PHE A 66 4.71 -1.03 -18.02
N GLU A 67 3.81 -0.56 -18.86
CA GLU A 67 3.88 -0.59 -20.32
C GLU A 67 3.44 0.79 -20.89
N PRO A 68 4.27 1.84 -20.70
CA PRO A 68 4.00 3.17 -21.25
C PRO A 68 4.18 3.19 -22.78
N ALA A 69 3.44 4.06 -23.46
CA ALA A 69 3.58 4.22 -24.90
C ALA A 69 4.95 4.82 -25.26
N GLY A 70 5.69 4.20 -26.17
CA GLY A 70 6.97 4.70 -26.66
C GLY A 70 8.18 4.43 -25.76
N ALA A 71 8.04 3.63 -24.70
CA ALA A 71 9.16 3.17 -23.88
C ALA A 71 9.07 1.66 -23.59
N PRO A 72 10.20 0.99 -23.30
CA PRO A 72 10.21 -0.45 -23.01
C PRO A 72 9.40 -0.80 -21.75
N PRO A 73 8.74 -1.98 -21.72
CA PRO A 73 8.13 -2.51 -20.51
C PRO A 73 9.14 -2.60 -19.36
N SER A 74 8.66 -2.32 -18.15
CA SER A 74 9.53 -2.27 -16.98
C SER A 74 8.72 -2.55 -15.72
N HIS A 75 9.40 -3.03 -14.68
CA HIS A 75 8.76 -3.31 -13.39
C HIS A 75 9.47 -2.61 -12.24
N LEU A 76 8.75 -2.46 -11.13
CA LEU A 76 9.26 -1.91 -9.88
C LEU A 76 8.73 -2.77 -8.74
N THR A 77 9.59 -3.07 -7.76
CA THR A 77 9.20 -3.76 -6.53
C THR A 77 9.18 -2.75 -5.38
N LEU A 78 8.06 -2.70 -4.66
CA LEU A 78 7.84 -1.77 -3.55
C LEU A 78 7.48 -2.54 -2.28
N PRO A 79 8.26 -2.37 -1.19
CA PRO A 79 7.91 -2.94 0.09
C PRO A 79 6.85 -2.09 0.81
N SER A 80 5.96 -2.78 1.54
CA SER A 80 4.97 -2.20 2.44
C SER A 80 4.93 -3.01 3.73
N THR A 81 4.64 -2.36 4.87
CA THR A 81 4.39 -3.06 6.13
C THR A 81 3.02 -2.74 6.64
N PHE A 82 2.33 -3.75 7.16
CA PHE A 82 1.02 -3.62 7.76
C PHE A 82 1.03 -4.17 9.19
N ILE A 83 0.23 -3.58 10.07
CA ILE A 83 -0.24 -4.26 11.28
C ILE A 83 -1.71 -4.55 11.07
N VAL A 84 -2.08 -5.81 11.26
CA VAL A 84 -3.41 -6.34 11.03
C VAL A 84 -4.01 -6.81 12.35
N ASP A 85 -5.16 -6.27 12.71
CA ASP A 85 -6.01 -6.77 13.80
C ASP A 85 -6.79 -7.99 13.31
N ARG A 86 -6.67 -9.10 14.03
CA ARG A 86 -7.33 -10.39 13.72
C ARG A 86 -8.38 -10.77 14.76
N SER A 87 -8.75 -9.87 15.68
CA SER A 87 -9.72 -10.16 16.74
C SER A 87 -11.18 -10.20 16.28
N GLY A 88 -11.48 -9.65 15.10
CA GLY A 88 -12.83 -9.62 14.51
C GLY A 88 -13.09 -10.76 13.54
N GLU A 89 -14.30 -10.77 12.95
CA GLU A 89 -14.68 -11.75 11.92
C GLU A 89 -13.83 -11.66 10.65
N ALA A 90 -13.34 -10.46 10.34
CA ALA A 90 -12.44 -10.20 9.22
C ALA A 90 -11.18 -9.47 9.69
N PRO A 91 -10.00 -9.79 9.14
CA PRO A 91 -8.77 -9.05 9.41
C PRO A 91 -8.89 -7.58 8.97
N VAL A 92 -8.44 -6.66 9.82
CA VAL A 92 -8.48 -5.21 9.53
C VAL A 92 -7.08 -4.62 9.63
N ILE A 93 -6.67 -3.87 8.61
CA ILE A 93 -5.41 -3.12 8.66
C ILE A 93 -5.57 -1.93 9.61
N VAL A 94 -4.76 -1.89 10.67
CA VAL A 94 -4.72 -0.80 11.65
C VAL A 94 -3.51 0.12 11.49
N VAL A 95 -2.44 -0.39 10.87
CA VAL A 95 -1.27 0.41 10.46
C VAL A 95 -0.87 0.03 9.05
N TYR A 96 -0.56 1.02 8.21
CA TYR A 96 0.05 0.85 6.90
C TYR A 96 1.28 1.76 6.76
N VAL A 97 2.44 1.16 6.56
CA VAL A 97 3.71 1.83 6.29
C VAL A 97 4.08 1.69 4.82
N MET A 98 4.16 2.83 4.14
CA MET A 98 4.74 2.99 2.81
C MET A 98 6.22 3.31 2.97
N HIS A 99 7.11 2.39 2.64
CA HIS A 99 8.56 2.60 2.84
C HIS A 99 9.19 3.58 1.86
N GLN A 100 8.52 3.84 0.73
CA GLN A 100 9.02 4.72 -0.32
C GLN A 100 8.01 5.80 -0.68
N ASP A 101 8.54 6.98 -1.05
CA ASP A 101 7.74 8.04 -1.65
C ASP A 101 7.46 7.64 -3.09
N LEU A 102 6.22 7.22 -3.32
CA LEU A 102 5.82 6.71 -4.61
C LEU A 102 6.00 7.74 -5.72
N THR A 103 5.69 9.01 -5.46
CA THR A 103 5.83 10.07 -6.46
C THR A 103 7.29 10.30 -6.82
N ALA A 104 8.18 10.28 -5.81
CA ALA A 104 9.62 10.40 -6.05
C ALA A 104 10.19 9.20 -6.81
N VAL A 105 9.72 7.99 -6.52
CA VAL A 105 10.15 6.77 -7.22
C VAL A 105 9.67 6.78 -8.68
N LEU A 106 8.42 7.15 -8.93
CA LEU A 106 7.86 7.19 -10.28
C LEU A 106 8.50 8.26 -11.16
N ARG A 107 8.96 9.39 -10.60
CA ARG A 107 9.68 10.43 -11.36
C ARG A 107 11.08 10.03 -11.82
N LYS A 108 11.70 9.03 -11.20
CA LYS A 108 13.04 8.53 -11.54
C LYS A 108 13.02 7.46 -12.64
N LYS A 109 11.85 7.14 -13.16
CA LYS A 109 11.60 6.11 -14.16
C LYS A 109 11.33 6.75 -15.52
#